data_AF-A0A1Y3WK14-F1
#
_entry.id   AF-A0A1Y3WK14-F1
#
_cell.length_a   1.000
_cell.length_b   1.000
_cell.length_c   1.000
_cell.angle_alpha   90.00
_cell.angle_beta   90.00
_cell.angle_gamma   90.00
#
_symmetry.space_group_name_H-M   'P 1'
#
loop_
_entity.id
_entity.type
_entity.pdbx_description
1 polymer ?
#
loop_
_entity_poly.entity_id
_entity_poly.type
_entity_poly.pdbx_seq_one_letter_code
_entity_poly.pdbx_strand_id
1 'polypeptide(L)'
;MTIKRKQLWQLIIGGLLLLALAGTIWFIFSNSMQPARVSSNSSQRVLRTLQELLRRLGHPGAAASLTEHAVRKAAHFCEYSLEGFLLLLTTRAVTGHAWRFISWPALAGLLTALTDETIQLFSGGRSSQVTDIWIDFGGVVTGMALALALLWLIGLLLGRRRPASRHG
;
A
#
# COMPACT_ATOMS: atom_id res chain seq x y z
N MET A 1 -18.49 16.06 28.54
CA MET A 1 -18.71 15.55 27.18
C MET A 1 -18.28 14.08 27.15
N THR A 2 -19.20 13.14 27.35
CA THR A 2 -18.89 11.70 27.50
C THR A 2 -18.81 11.03 26.13
N ILE A 3 -17.60 10.69 25.69
CA ILE A 3 -17.37 9.93 24.46
C ILE A 3 -17.96 8.52 24.67
N LYS A 4 -18.88 8.09 23.80
CA LYS A 4 -19.43 6.72 23.89
C LYS A 4 -18.31 5.71 23.62
N ARG A 5 -18.29 4.57 24.32
CA ARG A 5 -17.26 3.51 24.17
C ARG A 5 -16.95 3.15 22.71
N LYS A 6 -17.97 3.09 21.85
CA LYS A 6 -17.80 2.84 20.40
C LYS A 6 -17.03 3.95 19.67
N GLN A 7 -17.30 5.22 20.01
CA GLN A 7 -16.56 6.36 19.45
C GLN A 7 -15.10 6.38 19.93
N LEU A 8 -14.84 6.02 21.19
CA LEU A 8 -13.48 5.91 21.71
C LEU A 8 -12.65 4.88 20.93
N TRP A 9 -13.20 3.68 20.68
CA TRP A 9 -12.54 2.66 19.88
C TRP A 9 -12.31 3.09 18.43
N GLN A 10 -13.26 3.81 17.83
CA GLN A 10 -13.07 4.37 16.48
C GLN A 10 -11.93 5.39 16.43
N LEU A 11 -11.81 6.26 17.44
CA LEU A 11 -10.72 7.22 17.54
C LEU A 11 -9.37 6.53 17.74
N ILE A 12 -9.30 5.51 18.59
CA ILE A 12 -8.06 4.74 18.82
C ILE A 12 -7.64 4.03 17.53
N ILE A 13 -8.55 3.29 16.88
CA ILE A 13 -8.26 2.57 15.63
C ILE A 13 -7.88 3.56 14.53
N GLY A 14 -8.61 4.67 14.39
CA GLY A 14 -8.30 5.73 13.44
C GLY A 14 -6.92 6.33 13.68
N GLY A 15 -6.57 6.60 14.94
CA GLY A 15 -5.24 7.10 15.32
C GLY A 15 -4.12 6.11 14.99
N LEU A 16 -4.30 4.82 15.29
CA LEU A 16 -3.33 3.78 14.95
C LEU A 16 -3.15 3.65 13.43
N LEU A 17 -4.24 3.71 12.65
CA LEU A 17 -4.19 3.67 11.19
C LEU A 17 -3.47 4.89 10.61
N LEU A 18 -3.72 6.08 11.16
CA LEU A 18 -3.01 7.31 10.78
C LEU A 18 -1.51 7.22 11.08
N LEU A 19 -1.14 6.71 12.24
CA LEU A 19 0.28 6.51 12.59
C LEU A 19 0.95 5.49 11.66
N ALA A 20 0.27 4.38 11.35
CA ALA A 20 0.77 3.38 10.42
C ALA A 20 0.92 3.95 9.00
N LEU A 21 -0.05 4.77 8.54
CA LEU A 21 0.01 5.45 7.26
C LEU A 21 1.18 6.45 7.21
N ALA A 22 1.34 7.28 8.24
CA ALA A 22 2.45 8.22 8.34
C ALA A 22 3.81 7.49 8.34
N GLY A 23 3.91 6.37 9.07
CA GLY A 23 5.09 5.51 9.04
C GLY A 23 5.37 4.91 7.67
N THR A 24 4.33 4.52 6.93
CA THR A 24 4.45 3.97 5.56
C THR A 24 4.95 5.04 4.59
N ILE A 25 4.36 6.25 4.61
CA ILE A 25 4.79 7.37 3.78
C ILE A 25 6.23 7.78 4.12
N TRP A 26 6.57 7.85 5.41
CA TRP A 26 7.93 8.15 5.84
C TRP A 26 8.93 7.09 5.36
N PHE A 27 8.56 5.81 5.41
CA PHE A 27 9.39 4.73 4.92
C PHE A 27 9.62 4.82 3.40
N ILE A 28 8.57 5.07 2.61
CA ILE A 28 8.65 5.27 1.15
C ILE A 28 9.63 6.40 0.83
N PHE A 29 9.43 7.59 1.41
CA PHE A 29 10.30 8.73 1.14
C PHE A 29 11.72 8.52 1.66
N SER A 30 11.89 7.85 2.81
CA SER A 30 13.21 7.50 3.31
C SER A 30 13.97 6.58 2.35
N ASN A 31 13.30 5.60 1.76
CA ASN A 31 13.88 4.69 0.78
C ASN A 31 14.21 5.42 -0.53
N SER A 32 13.37 6.36 -0.94
CA SER A 32 13.53 7.19 -2.14
C SER A 32 14.71 8.16 -2.06
N MET A 33 14.92 8.77 -0.88
CA MET A 33 16.07 9.65 -0.61
C MET A 33 17.41 8.91 -0.56
N GLN A 34 17.43 7.57 -0.48
CA GLN A 34 18.69 6.82 -0.45
C GLN A 34 19.39 6.89 -1.82
N PRO A 35 20.71 7.13 -1.86
CA PRO A 35 21.47 7.08 -3.11
C PRO A 35 21.31 5.74 -3.82
N ALA A 36 21.31 5.75 -5.16
CA ALA A 36 21.08 4.56 -5.99
C ALA A 36 21.95 3.35 -5.57
N ARG A 37 23.20 3.58 -5.16
CA ARG A 37 24.13 2.53 -4.68
C ARG A 37 23.64 1.79 -3.43
N VAL A 38 23.04 2.50 -2.47
CA VAL A 38 22.55 1.92 -1.20
C VAL A 38 21.27 1.12 -1.47
N SER A 39 20.37 1.67 -2.27
CA SER A 39 19.15 0.99 -2.72
C SER A 39 19.46 -0.28 -3.52
N SER A 40 20.45 -0.22 -4.43
CA SER A 40 20.91 -1.39 -5.18
C SER A 40 21.42 -2.52 -4.30
N ASN A 41 22.19 -2.21 -3.25
CA ASN A 41 22.66 -3.23 -2.30
C ASN A 41 21.50 -3.94 -1.57
N SER A 42 20.47 -3.19 -1.17
CA SER A 42 19.27 -3.75 -0.55
C SER A 42 18.48 -4.64 -1.52
N SER A 43 18.22 -4.15 -2.74
CA SER A 43 17.52 -4.92 -3.78
C SER A 43 18.30 -6.17 -4.20
N GLN A 44 19.65 -6.11 -4.25
CA GLN A 44 20.49 -7.28 -4.56
C GLN A 44 20.43 -8.35 -3.47
N ARG A 45 20.35 -7.99 -2.20
CA ARG A 45 20.17 -8.96 -1.10
C ARG A 45 18.84 -9.70 -1.21
N VAL A 46 17.77 -8.96 -1.50
CA VAL A 46 16.44 -9.54 -1.71
C VAL A 46 16.45 -10.43 -2.96
N LEU A 47 17.01 -9.95 -4.07
CA LEU A 47 17.16 -10.71 -5.31
C LEU A 47 17.86 -12.05 -5.08
N ARG A 48 19.03 -12.05 -4.44
CA ARG A 48 19.80 -13.27 -4.16
C ARG A 48 19.01 -14.25 -3.30
N THR A 49 18.27 -13.76 -2.31
CA THR A 49 17.42 -14.60 -1.44
C THR A 49 16.28 -15.24 -2.23
N LEU A 50 15.60 -14.46 -3.09
CA LEU A 50 14.52 -14.97 -3.95
C LEU A 50 15.03 -15.96 -4.99
N GLN A 51 16.18 -15.69 -5.60
CA GLN A 51 16.81 -16.61 -6.56
C GLN A 51 17.19 -17.94 -5.93
N GLU A 52 17.74 -17.91 -4.71
CA GLU A 52 18.08 -19.12 -3.96
C GLU A 52 16.83 -19.92 -3.59
N LEU A 53 15.77 -19.27 -3.11
CA LEU A 53 14.49 -19.94 -2.81
C LEU A 53 13.87 -20.57 -4.07
N LEU A 54 13.83 -19.85 -5.19
CA LEU A 54 13.29 -20.36 -6.45
C LEU A 54 14.09 -21.55 -6.98
N ARG A 55 15.42 -21.54 -6.85
CA ARG A 55 16.27 -22.69 -7.19
C ARG A 55 15.96 -23.90 -6.32
N ARG A 56 15.80 -23.70 -5.00
CA ARG A 56 15.42 -24.78 -4.06
C ARG A 56 14.03 -25.33 -4.32
N LEU A 57 13.10 -24.51 -4.79
CA LEU A 57 11.75 -24.92 -5.19
C LEU A 57 11.69 -25.57 -6.57
N GLY A 58 12.82 -25.73 -7.27
CA GLY A 58 12.88 -26.40 -8.58
C GLY A 58 12.58 -25.50 -9.77
N HIS A 59 12.61 -24.17 -9.61
CA HIS A 59 12.38 -23.18 -10.68
C HIS A 59 13.63 -22.35 -11.01
N PRO A 60 14.75 -22.96 -11.47
CA PRO A 60 15.98 -22.24 -11.78
C PRO A 60 15.82 -21.24 -12.94
N GLY A 61 14.92 -21.50 -13.89
CA GLY A 61 14.60 -20.58 -14.98
C GLY A 61 13.96 -19.27 -14.49
N ALA A 62 13.02 -19.35 -13.54
CA ALA A 62 12.40 -18.18 -12.92
C ALA A 62 13.40 -17.36 -12.09
N ALA A 63 14.33 -18.04 -11.40
CA ALA A 63 15.41 -17.39 -10.68
C ALA A 63 16.32 -16.58 -11.63
N ALA A 64 16.66 -17.13 -12.80
CA ALA A 64 17.51 -16.46 -13.78
C ALA A 64 16.83 -15.24 -14.44
N SER A 65 15.50 -15.27 -14.60
CA SER A 65 14.73 -14.13 -15.13
C SER A 65 14.48 -13.02 -14.10
N LEU A 66 14.66 -13.29 -12.80
CA LEU A 66 14.50 -12.28 -11.76
C LEU A 66 15.66 -11.28 -11.84
N THR A 67 15.33 -10.01 -12.05
CA THR A 67 16.33 -8.92 -12.12
C THR A 67 16.20 -7.99 -10.92
N GLU A 68 17.29 -7.29 -10.58
CA GLU A 68 17.29 -6.27 -9.52
C GLU A 68 16.22 -5.20 -9.79
N HIS A 69 16.06 -4.79 -11.05
CA HIS A 69 15.03 -3.85 -11.47
C HIS A 69 13.61 -4.37 -11.20
N ALA A 70 13.32 -5.64 -11.50
CA ALA A 70 12.01 -6.23 -11.23
C ALA A 70 11.71 -6.33 -9.74
N VAL A 71 12.70 -6.74 -8.92
CA VAL A 71 12.56 -6.80 -7.46
C VAL A 71 12.32 -5.41 -6.88
N ARG A 72 13.03 -4.40 -7.37
CA ARG A 72 12.83 -3.02 -6.94
C ARG A 72 11.43 -2.51 -7.28
N LYS A 73 10.96 -2.69 -8.52
CA LYS A 73 9.60 -2.30 -8.92
C LYS A 73 8.51 -3.04 -8.13
N ALA A 74 8.72 -4.32 -7.84
CA ALA A 74 7.82 -5.09 -7.00
C ALA A 74 7.79 -4.57 -5.55
N ALA A 75 8.94 -4.16 -5.00
CA ALA A 75 9.00 -3.56 -3.66
C ALA A 75 8.22 -2.24 -3.60
N HIS A 76 8.44 -1.32 -4.54
CA HIS A 76 7.67 -0.07 -4.62
C HIS A 76 6.17 -0.36 -4.78
N PHE A 77 5.79 -1.24 -5.71
CA PHE A 77 4.39 -1.66 -5.86
C PHE A 77 3.78 -2.19 -4.55
N CYS A 78 4.52 -2.98 -3.77
CA CYS A 78 4.08 -3.47 -2.46
C CYS A 78 3.95 -2.36 -1.42
N GLU A 79 4.89 -1.42 -1.37
CA GLU A 79 4.85 -0.25 -0.48
C GLU A 79 3.61 0.62 -0.78
N TYR A 80 3.37 0.93 -2.05
CA TYR A 80 2.18 1.66 -2.49
C TYR A 80 0.88 0.87 -2.31
N SER A 81 0.91 -0.46 -2.44
CA SER A 81 -0.23 -1.31 -2.09
C SER A 81 -0.56 -1.23 -0.60
N LEU A 82 0.43 -1.19 0.27
CA LEU A 82 0.20 -0.98 1.70
C LEU A 82 -0.35 0.43 1.97
N GLU A 83 0.21 1.45 1.29
CA GLU A 83 -0.28 2.83 1.40
C GLU A 83 -1.76 2.93 1.00
N GLY A 84 -2.14 2.43 -0.18
CA GLY A 84 -3.52 2.45 -0.66
C GLY A 84 -4.49 1.69 0.24
N PHE A 85 -4.04 0.56 0.81
CA PHE A 85 -4.81 -0.21 1.79
C PHE A 85 -5.08 0.61 3.06
N LEU A 86 -4.04 1.23 3.63
CA LEU A 86 -4.16 2.04 4.85
C LEU A 86 -4.94 3.33 4.62
N LEU A 87 -4.76 3.99 3.47
CA LEU A 87 -5.49 5.20 3.08
C LEU A 87 -7.00 4.94 3.07
N LEU A 88 -7.44 3.82 2.48
CA LEU A 88 -8.85 3.48 2.43
C LEU A 88 -9.41 3.11 3.81
N LEU A 89 -8.68 2.32 4.60
CA LEU A 89 -9.12 1.97 5.96
C LEU A 89 -9.20 3.20 6.88
N THR A 90 -8.23 4.11 6.77
CA THR A 90 -8.24 5.39 7.49
C THR A 90 -9.43 6.25 7.08
N THR A 91 -9.69 6.36 5.78
CA THR A 91 -10.88 7.05 5.25
C THR A 91 -12.15 6.45 5.82
N ARG A 92 -12.26 5.12 5.88
CA ARG A 92 -13.41 4.42 6.46
C ARG A 92 -13.57 4.63 7.96
N ALA A 93 -12.47 4.69 8.70
CA ALA A 93 -12.46 4.89 10.14
C ALA A 93 -12.89 6.31 10.53
N VAL A 94 -12.44 7.32 9.77
CA VAL A 94 -12.74 8.74 10.02
C VAL A 94 -14.14 9.13 9.52
N THR A 95 -14.49 8.76 8.28
CA THR A 95 -15.73 9.23 7.63
C THR A 95 -16.92 8.29 7.82
N GLY A 96 -16.68 7.06 8.27
CA GLY A 96 -17.68 6.00 8.30
C GLY A 96 -18.06 5.44 6.92
N HIS A 97 -17.54 5.98 5.80
CA HIS A 97 -17.98 5.63 4.45
C HIS A 97 -16.80 5.50 3.48
N ALA A 98 -16.34 4.27 3.21
CA ALA A 98 -15.23 4.03 2.27
C ALA A 98 -15.56 4.45 0.82
N TRP A 99 -16.75 4.09 0.33
CA TRP A 99 -17.13 4.29 -1.07
C TRP A 99 -17.39 5.76 -1.45
N ARG A 100 -18.00 6.54 -0.55
CA ARG A 100 -18.35 7.95 -0.83
C ARG A 100 -17.13 8.82 -1.02
N PHE A 101 -16.02 8.46 -0.38
CA PHE A 101 -14.79 9.26 -0.36
C PHE A 101 -13.64 8.54 -1.04
N ILE A 102 -13.89 7.55 -1.90
CA ILE A 102 -12.85 6.74 -2.55
C ILE A 102 -11.87 7.56 -3.41
N SER A 103 -12.32 8.72 -3.92
CA SER A 103 -11.47 9.62 -4.71
C SER A 103 -10.37 10.28 -3.89
N TRP A 104 -10.60 10.57 -2.60
CA TRP A 104 -9.58 11.19 -1.74
C TRP A 104 -8.35 10.32 -1.48
N PRO A 105 -8.46 9.04 -1.07
CA PRO A 105 -7.31 8.17 -0.92
C PRO A 105 -6.64 7.87 -2.26
N ALA A 106 -7.40 7.79 -3.37
CA ALA A 106 -6.81 7.63 -4.70
C ALA A 106 -5.94 8.84 -5.10
N LEU A 107 -6.45 10.07 -4.89
CA LEU A 107 -5.69 11.28 -5.16
C LEU A 107 -4.48 11.41 -4.23
N ALA A 108 -4.63 11.08 -2.95
CA ALA A 108 -3.52 11.10 -2.00
C ALA A 108 -2.40 10.14 -2.42
N GLY A 109 -2.72 8.88 -2.73
CA GLY A 109 -1.71 7.91 -3.17
C GLY A 109 -1.07 8.27 -4.52
N LEU A 110 -1.83 8.87 -5.44
CA LEU A 110 -1.26 9.40 -6.69
C LEU A 110 -0.26 10.53 -6.41
N LEU A 111 -0.57 11.45 -5.48
CA LEU A 111 0.35 12.51 -5.09
C LEU A 111 1.60 11.95 -4.42
N THR A 112 1.48 10.91 -3.59
CA THR A 112 2.65 10.24 -3.00
C THR A 112 3.53 9.62 -4.08
N ALA A 113 2.95 8.92 -5.06
CA ALA A 113 3.69 8.34 -6.20
C ALA A 113 4.39 9.41 -7.05
N LEU A 114 3.71 10.52 -7.35
CA LEU A 114 4.29 11.66 -8.07
C LEU A 114 5.44 12.30 -7.29
N THR A 115 5.25 12.48 -5.98
CA THR A 115 6.27 13.07 -5.09
C THR A 115 7.49 12.17 -5.01
N ASP A 116 7.30 10.87 -4.87
CA ASP A 116 8.38 9.91 -4.80
C ASP A 116 9.21 9.90 -6.08
N GLU A 117 8.56 9.83 -7.24
CA GLU A 117 9.27 9.86 -8.52
C GLU A 117 10.00 11.20 -8.73
N THR A 118 9.43 12.29 -8.24
CA THR A 118 10.10 13.60 -8.24
C THR A 118 11.36 13.56 -7.36
N ILE A 119 11.31 12.96 -6.17
CA ILE A 119 12.48 12.79 -5.31
C ILE A 119 13.53 11.89 -5.99
N GLN A 120 13.10 10.81 -6.63
CA GLN A 120 14.00 9.88 -7.34
C GLN A 120 14.73 10.58 -8.49
N LEU A 121 14.05 11.43 -9.27
CA LEU A 121 14.65 12.27 -10.32
C LEU A 121 15.80 13.12 -9.79
N PHE A 122 15.64 13.71 -8.60
CA PHE A 122 16.67 14.55 -7.98
C PHE A 122 17.76 13.75 -7.24
N SER A 123 17.57 12.46 -7.00
CA SER A 123 18.46 11.63 -6.17
C SER A 123 19.76 11.13 -6.84
N GLY A 124 20.03 11.49 -8.10
CA GLY A 124 21.30 11.20 -8.79
C GLY A 124 21.49 9.73 -9.18
N GLY A 125 21.50 9.45 -10.49
CA GLY A 125 21.78 8.11 -11.03
C GLY A 125 20.56 7.18 -11.12
N ARG A 126 19.33 7.70 -10.98
CA ARG A 126 18.09 6.99 -11.29
C ARG A 126 17.44 7.56 -12.54
N SER A 127 16.98 6.67 -13.42
CA SER A 127 16.07 7.02 -14.52
C SER A 127 14.66 6.91 -13.96
N SER A 128 13.95 8.02 -14.02
CA SER A 128 12.53 8.10 -13.70
C SER A 128 11.74 8.10 -15.00
N GLN A 129 10.66 7.33 -15.02
CA GLN A 129 9.79 7.19 -16.18
C GLN A 129 8.35 7.34 -15.74
N VAL A 130 7.52 7.92 -16.61
CA VAL A 130 6.08 8.02 -16.37
C VAL A 130 5.45 6.65 -16.11
N THR A 131 6.03 5.59 -16.66
CA THR A 131 5.63 4.19 -16.42
C THR A 131 5.81 3.75 -14.97
N ASP A 132 6.77 4.29 -14.23
CA ASP A 132 7.01 3.95 -12.83
C ASP A 132 5.91 4.54 -11.94
N ILE A 133 5.48 5.78 -12.20
CA ILE A 133 4.32 6.40 -11.53
C ILE A 133 3.06 5.55 -11.72
N TRP A 134 2.83 5.02 -12.92
CA TRP A 134 1.66 4.17 -13.19
C TRP A 134 1.73 2.83 -12.47
N ILE A 135 2.91 2.24 -12.32
CA ILE A 135 3.11 1.00 -11.55
C ILE A 135 2.81 1.25 -10.09
N ASP A 136 3.35 2.32 -9.52
CA ASP A 136 3.17 2.68 -8.11
C ASP A 136 1.71 3.05 -7.81
N PHE A 137 1.08 3.82 -8.69
CA PHE A 137 -0.36 4.09 -8.60
C PHE A 137 -1.20 2.81 -8.75
N GLY A 138 -0.78 1.87 -9.61
CA GLY A 138 -1.37 0.53 -9.69
C GLY A 138 -1.28 -0.23 -8.37
N GLY A 139 -0.18 -0.05 -7.63
CA GLY A 139 -0.01 -0.52 -6.25
C GLY A 139 -1.08 0.07 -5.34
N VAL A 140 -1.22 1.41 -5.31
CA VAL A 140 -2.25 2.11 -4.51
C VAL A 140 -3.64 1.56 -4.79
N VAL A 141 -4.03 1.43 -6.06
CA VAL A 141 -5.34 0.90 -6.47
C VAL A 141 -5.52 -0.55 -5.99
N THR A 142 -4.49 -1.38 -6.11
CA THR A 142 -4.50 -2.76 -5.62
C THR A 142 -4.71 -2.81 -4.11
N GLY A 143 -3.98 -1.98 -3.36
CA GLY A 143 -4.16 -1.80 -1.92
C GLY A 143 -5.58 -1.42 -1.52
N MET A 144 -6.15 -0.43 -2.20
CA MET A 144 -7.54 -0.01 -1.99
C MET A 144 -8.53 -1.15 -2.26
N ALA A 145 -8.34 -1.90 -3.35
CA ALA A 145 -9.18 -3.04 -3.69
C ALA A 145 -9.11 -4.14 -2.60
N LEU A 146 -7.92 -4.45 -2.09
CA LEU A 146 -7.73 -5.40 -0.99
C LEU A 146 -8.43 -4.93 0.30
N ALA A 147 -8.37 -3.63 0.62
CA ALA A 147 -9.07 -3.07 1.77
C ALA A 147 -10.60 -3.15 1.61
N LEU A 148 -11.14 -2.90 0.41
CA LEU A 148 -12.56 -3.10 0.13
C LEU A 148 -12.97 -4.57 0.28
N ALA A 149 -12.19 -5.50 -0.26
CA ALA A 149 -12.43 -6.92 -0.16
C ALA A 149 -12.44 -7.38 1.30
N LEU A 150 -11.49 -6.91 2.11
CA LEU A 150 -11.43 -7.17 3.55
C LEU A 150 -12.68 -6.64 4.27
N LEU A 151 -13.06 -5.39 4.02
CA LEU A 151 -14.26 -4.79 4.63
C LEU A 151 -15.54 -5.54 4.23
N TRP A 152 -15.62 -6.00 2.99
CA TRP A 152 -16.74 -6.81 2.50
C TRP A 152 -16.78 -8.17 3.20
N LEU A 153 -15.64 -8.87 3.29
CA LEU A 153 -15.52 -10.15 3.98
C LEU A 153 -15.89 -10.03 5.46
N ILE A 154 -15.39 -9.00 6.15
CA ILE A 154 -15.78 -8.71 7.54
C ILE A 154 -17.29 -8.46 7.64
N GLY A 155 -17.88 -7.74 6.69
CA GLY A 155 -19.33 -7.51 6.63
C GLY A 155 -20.15 -8.79 6.42
N LEU A 156 -19.62 -9.77 5.69
CA LEU A 156 -20.24 -11.09 5.56
C LEU A 156 -20.14 -11.88 6.87
N LEU A 157 -18.94 -11.95 7.45
CA LEU A 157 -18.65 -12.73 8.66
C LEU A 157 -19.37 -12.17 9.90
N LEU A 158 -19.47 -10.85 10.03
CA LEU A 158 -20.17 -10.20 11.14
C LEU A 158 -21.70 -10.24 11.01
N GLY A 159 -22.22 -10.91 9.98
CA GLY A 159 -23.64 -11.11 9.78
C GLY A 159 -24.32 -9.80 9.47
N ARG A 160 -24.58 -9.57 8.18
CA ARG A 160 -25.55 -8.60 7.72
C ARG A 160 -26.94 -9.02 8.24
N ARG A 161 -27.24 -8.77 9.53
CA ARG A 161 -28.60 -8.72 10.07
C ARG A 161 -29.27 -7.53 9.40
N ARG A 162 -29.64 -7.68 8.13
CA ARG A 162 -30.67 -6.84 7.53
C ARG A 162 -31.91 -7.06 8.40
N PRO A 163 -32.50 -6.03 9.03
CA PRO A 163 -33.81 -6.20 9.62
C PRO A 163 -34.73 -6.65 8.49
N ALA A 164 -35.37 -7.80 8.67
CA ALA A 164 -36.48 -8.20 7.82
C ALA A 164 -37.53 -7.09 7.93
N SER A 165 -37.60 -6.22 6.92
CA SER A 165 -38.75 -5.34 6.76
C SER A 165 -39.92 -6.25 6.42
N ARG A 166 -40.75 -6.46 7.44
CA ARG A 166 -42.02 -7.19 7.46
C ARG A 166 -42.86 -6.85 6.23
N HIS A 167 -43.38 -7.89 5.57
CA HIS A 167 -44.64 -7.84 4.85
C HIS A 167 -45.79 -7.59 5.83
N GLY A 168 -46.83 -6.90 5.37
CA GLY A 168 -48.11 -6.71 6.05
C GLY A 168 -48.57 -5.27 5.95
#